data_AF-A0A7Z7LV65-F1
#
_entry.id   AF-A0A7Z7LV65-F1
#
_cell.length_a   1.000
_cell.length_b   1.000
_cell.length_c   1.000
_cell.angle_alpha   90.00
_cell.angle_beta   90.00
_cell.angle_gamma   90.00
#
_symmetry.space_group_name_H-M   'P 1'
#
loop_
_entity.id
_entity.type
_entity.pdbx_description
1 polymer ?
#
loop_
_entity_poly.entity_id
_entity_poly.type
_entity_poly.pdbx_seq_one_letter_code
_entity_poly.pdbx_strand_id
1 'polypeptide(L)'
;MITNQLRGKKVLFLSVRTFNLENEIIRKLESFGAYVTYFDERPNNNNFTKAIIRVKKSLYQVRINSYYQNILKTIENENYDFLFVNKGEVVPEFFLQEFNKQNPACTKLFYCWDSFDNNPHALKNLVYFDRKSSFDPLDAKKYNIYFRPLFFLDEYENLEMGKEVLDLLFIGTAHSDRYIISSKIKNWCQQNKLKAFCFYYMQGKFVYFYKRFFDKTFKQFDYKKLSFKSLSKVQILDYYQKSKVILDINHPYQRGLTLRTFEALGAKKKIITTNQEIKKFPFYNENNVFVIDRTNIRLNKSFFETPYQKVDKETYKKFSLEGFLYNIFINPEQDYWNKSL
;
A
#
# COMPACT_ATOMS: atom_id res chain seq x y z
N MET A 1 -3.45 -25.40 -2.23
CA MET A 1 -4.45 -24.40 -1.80
C MET A 1 -4.32 -23.04 -2.50
N ILE A 2 -3.13 -22.57 -2.91
CA ILE A 2 -3.01 -21.58 -4.02
C ILE A 2 -1.96 -22.05 -5.04
N THR A 3 -0.88 -22.65 -4.56
CA THR A 3 0.20 -23.26 -5.35
C THR A 3 -0.32 -24.15 -6.48
N ASN A 4 -1.24 -25.08 -6.19
CA ASN A 4 -1.76 -25.98 -7.24
C ASN A 4 -2.56 -25.26 -8.33
N GLN A 5 -3.13 -24.10 -8.04
CA GLN A 5 -3.93 -23.33 -9.00
C GLN A 5 -3.07 -22.36 -9.82
N LEU A 6 -1.92 -21.93 -9.30
CA LEU A 6 -0.99 -21.02 -9.97
C LEU A 6 0.22 -21.72 -10.60
N ARG A 7 0.51 -22.97 -10.23
CA ARG A 7 1.62 -23.74 -10.80
C ARG A 7 1.47 -23.86 -12.31
N GLY A 8 2.51 -23.46 -13.02
CA GLY A 8 2.58 -23.48 -14.48
C GLY A 8 1.79 -22.36 -15.16
N LYS A 9 1.10 -21.50 -14.41
CA LYS A 9 0.28 -20.43 -14.97
C LYS A 9 1.12 -19.24 -15.41
N LYS A 10 0.81 -18.68 -16.57
CA LYS A 10 1.43 -17.47 -17.10
C LYS A 10 0.64 -16.23 -16.69
N VAL A 11 1.29 -15.29 -16.02
CA VAL A 11 0.69 -14.05 -15.52
C VAL A 11 1.37 -12.86 -16.19
N LEU A 12 0.59 -12.07 -16.94
CA LEU A 12 1.01 -10.73 -17.36
C LEU A 12 0.67 -9.76 -16.23
N PHE A 13 1.68 -9.18 -15.60
CA PHE A 13 1.52 -8.26 -14.49
C PHE A 13 1.88 -6.82 -14.88
N LEU A 14 0.90 -5.93 -14.79
CA LEU A 14 1.09 -4.48 -14.95
C LEU A 14 0.90 -3.81 -13.60
N SER A 15 1.92 -3.08 -13.15
CA SER A 15 1.84 -2.27 -11.94
C SER A 15 2.83 -1.12 -12.04
N VAL A 16 2.57 -0.03 -11.32
CA VAL A 16 3.59 1.02 -11.14
C VAL A 16 4.66 0.56 -10.15
N ARG A 17 5.95 0.82 -10.44
CA ARG A 17 7.02 0.63 -9.44
C ARG A 17 6.76 1.49 -8.20
N THR A 18 6.53 0.84 -7.06
CA THR A 18 6.14 1.51 -5.82
C THR A 18 6.71 0.77 -4.61
N PHE A 19 7.78 1.33 -4.03
CA PHE A 19 8.42 0.79 -2.82
C PHE A 19 8.81 -0.70 -2.93
N ASN A 20 9.11 -1.19 -4.14
CA ASN A 20 9.47 -2.59 -4.42
C ASN A 20 8.32 -3.60 -4.22
N LEU A 21 7.09 -3.16 -3.96
CA LEU A 21 5.94 -4.04 -3.73
C LEU A 21 5.62 -4.90 -4.96
N GLU A 22 5.82 -4.36 -6.15
CA GLU A 22 5.67 -5.08 -7.41
C GLU A 22 6.58 -6.32 -7.45
N ASN A 23 7.82 -6.19 -6.99
CA ASN A 23 8.78 -7.29 -6.97
C ASN A 23 8.43 -8.34 -5.92
N GLU A 24 7.86 -7.93 -4.77
CA GLU A 24 7.40 -8.91 -3.77
C GLU A 24 6.18 -9.70 -4.25
N ILE A 25 5.25 -9.04 -4.97
CA ILE A 25 4.12 -9.73 -5.63
C ILE A 25 4.65 -10.73 -6.67
N ILE A 26 5.60 -10.33 -7.52
CA ILE A 26 6.21 -11.20 -8.54
C ILE A 26 6.84 -12.42 -7.85
N ARG A 27 7.73 -12.21 -6.88
CA ARG A 27 8.41 -13.31 -6.17
C ARG A 27 7.42 -14.26 -5.49
N LYS A 28 6.34 -13.74 -4.90
CA LYS A 28 5.34 -14.59 -4.23
C LYS A 28 4.55 -15.42 -5.25
N LEU A 29 4.15 -14.84 -6.38
CA LEU A 29 3.50 -15.58 -7.47
C LEU A 29 4.44 -16.66 -8.03
N GLU A 30 5.71 -16.33 -8.25
CA GLU A 30 6.73 -17.29 -8.71
C GLU A 30 6.98 -18.40 -7.68
N SER A 31 6.93 -18.09 -6.38
CA SER A 31 7.03 -19.10 -5.31
C SER A 31 5.86 -20.09 -5.32
N PHE A 32 4.73 -19.73 -5.91
CA PHE A 32 3.60 -20.63 -6.16
C PHE A 32 3.73 -21.41 -7.47
N GLY A 33 4.79 -21.19 -8.24
CA GLY A 33 5.09 -21.85 -9.52
C GLY A 33 4.49 -21.15 -10.74
N ALA A 34 4.04 -19.90 -10.62
CA ALA A 34 3.60 -19.11 -11.77
C ALA A 34 4.80 -18.53 -12.53
N TYR A 35 4.63 -18.31 -13.83
CA TYR A 35 5.56 -17.56 -14.68
C TYR A 35 5.05 -16.13 -14.84
N VAL A 36 5.79 -15.14 -14.36
CA VAL A 36 5.31 -13.75 -14.34
C VAL A 36 6.08 -12.91 -15.36
N THR A 37 5.37 -12.34 -16.35
CA THR A 37 5.90 -11.29 -17.21
C THR A 37 5.45 -9.95 -16.64
N TYR A 38 6.40 -9.12 -16.20
CA TYR A 38 6.11 -7.82 -15.59
C TYR A 38 6.47 -6.66 -16.51
N PHE A 39 5.55 -5.69 -16.63
CA PHE A 39 5.86 -4.37 -17.16
C PHE A 39 5.43 -3.29 -16.17
N ASP A 40 6.27 -2.25 -16.06
CA ASP A 40 5.82 -1.03 -15.39
C ASP A 40 4.72 -0.38 -16.22
N GLU A 41 3.65 0.11 -15.62
CA GLU A 41 2.64 0.82 -16.39
C GLU A 41 3.20 2.10 -17.03
N ARG A 42 4.16 2.76 -16.38
CA ARG A 42 4.73 4.01 -16.87
C ARG A 42 5.87 3.73 -17.86
N PRO A 43 5.92 4.45 -19.01
CA PRO A 43 7.06 4.37 -19.92
C PRO A 43 8.39 4.78 -19.28
N ASN A 44 8.36 5.59 -18.21
CA ASN A 44 9.53 5.98 -17.43
C ASN A 44 9.15 6.35 -15.99
N ASN A 45 10.07 6.17 -15.03
CA ASN A 45 9.87 6.44 -13.61
C ASN A 45 10.55 7.70 -13.07
N ASN A 46 11.16 8.53 -13.93
CA ASN A 46 11.71 9.80 -13.51
C ASN A 46 10.63 10.78 -13.00
N ASN A 47 11.04 11.72 -12.14
CA ASN A 47 10.12 12.66 -11.48
C ASN A 47 9.32 13.51 -12.47
N PHE A 48 9.92 13.85 -13.61
CA PHE A 48 9.27 14.60 -14.69
C PHE A 48 8.10 13.83 -15.31
N THR A 49 8.31 12.56 -15.66
CA THR A 49 7.27 11.69 -16.24
C THR A 49 6.11 11.52 -15.27
N LYS A 50 6.42 11.26 -13.99
CA LYS A 50 5.40 11.18 -12.93
C LYS A 50 4.61 12.49 -12.78
N ALA A 51 5.28 13.64 -12.87
CA ALA A 51 4.62 14.94 -12.78
C ALA A 51 3.70 15.21 -13.98
N ILE A 52 4.17 15.01 -15.22
CA ILE A 52 3.37 15.25 -16.42
C ILE A 52 2.16 14.31 -16.49
N ILE A 53 2.33 13.03 -16.17
CA ILE A 53 1.22 12.07 -16.15
C ILE A 53 0.11 12.55 -15.19
N ARG A 54 0.49 13.10 -14.03
CA ARG A 54 -0.46 13.62 -13.03
C ARG A 54 -1.11 14.94 -13.43
N VAL A 55 -0.37 15.85 -14.07
CA VAL A 55 -0.85 17.20 -14.40
C VAL A 55 -1.61 17.23 -15.73
N LYS A 56 -1.04 16.62 -16.77
CA LYS A 56 -1.61 16.64 -18.13
C LYS A 56 -1.13 15.42 -18.93
N LYS A 57 -1.67 14.24 -18.60
CA LYS A 57 -1.39 12.95 -19.27
C LYS A 57 -1.41 13.04 -20.80
N SER A 58 -2.32 13.83 -21.38
CA SER A 58 -2.44 14.00 -22.83
C SER A 58 -1.14 14.46 -23.50
N LEU A 59 -0.29 15.23 -22.82
CA LEU A 59 1.03 15.63 -23.32
C LEU A 59 2.02 14.47 -23.43
N TYR A 60 1.76 13.35 -22.75
CA TYR A 60 2.61 12.15 -22.75
C TYR A 60 1.97 10.99 -23.52
N GLN A 61 0.80 11.20 -24.15
CA GLN A 61 -0.01 10.12 -24.74
C GLN A 61 0.70 9.39 -25.88
N VAL A 62 1.46 10.10 -26.73
CA VAL A 62 2.22 9.47 -27.83
C VAL A 62 3.25 8.48 -27.29
N ARG A 63 3.97 8.84 -26.22
CA ARG A 63 4.95 7.97 -25.58
C ARG A 63 4.28 6.78 -24.88
N ILE A 64 3.13 7.01 -24.23
CA ILE A 64 2.33 5.94 -23.65
C ILE A 64 1.88 4.97 -24.74
N ASN A 65 1.33 5.46 -25.84
CA ASN A 65 0.85 4.61 -26.94
C ASN A 65 2.00 3.80 -27.53
N SER A 66 3.12 4.43 -27.88
CA SER A 66 4.31 3.72 -28.40
C SER A 66 4.83 2.66 -27.43
N TYR A 67 4.85 2.96 -26.13
CA TYR A 67 5.24 2.01 -25.09
C TYR A 67 4.33 0.77 -25.06
N TYR A 68 3.01 0.97 -25.04
CA TYR A 68 2.06 -0.16 -24.99
C TYR A 68 1.93 -0.92 -26.30
N GLN A 69 2.19 -0.29 -27.45
CA GLN A 69 2.34 -0.98 -28.73
C GLN A 69 3.56 -1.93 -28.71
N ASN A 70 4.68 -1.48 -28.13
CA ASN A 70 5.85 -2.35 -27.96
C ASN A 70 5.59 -3.49 -26.97
N ILE A 71 4.81 -3.26 -25.91
CA ILE A 71 4.37 -4.33 -25.01
C ILE A 71 3.56 -5.37 -25.81
N LEU A 72 2.53 -4.96 -26.56
CA LEU A 72 1.71 -5.88 -27.38
C LEU A 72 2.57 -6.72 -28.31
N LYS A 73 3.54 -6.11 -28.99
CA LYS A 73 4.48 -6.83 -29.86
C LYS A 73 5.36 -7.81 -29.09
N THR A 74 5.81 -7.45 -27.90
CA THR A 74 6.66 -8.31 -27.07
C THR A 74 5.91 -9.56 -26.61
N ILE A 75 4.60 -9.45 -26.38
CA ILE A 75 3.77 -10.53 -25.85
C ILE A 75 2.94 -11.25 -26.92
N GLU A 76 3.10 -10.90 -28.20
CA GLU A 76 2.19 -11.32 -29.28
C GLU A 76 2.10 -12.83 -29.50
N ASN A 77 3.17 -13.57 -29.17
CA ASN A 77 3.27 -15.02 -29.34
C ASN A 77 3.09 -15.80 -28.02
N GLU A 78 2.67 -15.12 -26.95
CA GLU A 78 2.50 -15.70 -25.63
C GLU A 78 1.02 -15.79 -25.27
N ASN A 79 0.60 -16.96 -24.76
CA ASN A 79 -0.71 -17.15 -24.17
C ASN A 79 -0.61 -16.97 -22.65
N TYR A 80 -1.41 -16.06 -22.10
CA TYR A 80 -1.48 -15.82 -20.66
C TYR A 80 -2.74 -16.43 -20.06
N ASP A 81 -2.59 -17.03 -18.88
CA ASP A 81 -3.73 -17.47 -18.07
C ASP A 81 -4.37 -16.30 -17.32
N PHE A 82 -3.55 -15.33 -16.90
CA PHE A 82 -3.99 -14.16 -16.15
C PHE A 82 -3.36 -12.87 -16.68
N LEU A 83 -4.17 -11.82 -16.75
CA LEU A 83 -3.72 -10.43 -16.78
C LEU A 83 -4.03 -9.86 -15.42
N PHE A 84 -3.00 -9.44 -14.67
CA PHE A 84 -3.17 -8.74 -13.41
C PHE A 84 -2.73 -7.29 -13.57
N VAL A 85 -3.66 -6.35 -13.40
CA VAL A 85 -3.38 -4.91 -13.42
C VAL A 85 -3.60 -4.35 -12.03
N ASN A 86 -2.57 -3.74 -11.46
CA ASN A 86 -2.63 -3.09 -10.17
C ASN A 86 -2.42 -1.59 -10.31
N LYS A 87 -3.46 -0.82 -9.98
CA LYS A 87 -3.65 0.62 -10.18
C LYS A 87 -4.20 0.99 -11.56
N GLY A 88 -3.56 0.61 -12.67
CA GLY A 88 -4.02 1.01 -14.01
C GLY A 88 -3.95 2.53 -14.26
N GLU A 89 -2.90 3.20 -13.78
CA GLU A 89 -2.69 4.65 -13.85
C GLU A 89 -2.60 5.17 -15.29
N VAL A 90 -1.92 4.44 -16.17
CA VAL A 90 -1.74 4.87 -17.56
C VAL A 90 -2.09 3.83 -18.62
N VAL A 91 -2.48 2.63 -18.23
CA VAL A 91 -2.89 1.53 -19.13
C VAL A 91 -3.93 2.02 -20.14
N PRO A 92 -3.63 2.06 -21.44
CA PRO A 92 -4.57 2.54 -22.46
C PRO A 92 -5.70 1.54 -22.70
N GLU A 93 -6.86 2.06 -23.10
CA GLU A 93 -8.00 1.25 -23.53
C GLU A 93 -7.64 0.33 -24.71
N PHE A 94 -6.97 0.86 -25.74
CA PHE A 94 -6.59 0.06 -26.91
C PHE A 94 -5.73 -1.16 -26.54
N PHE A 95 -4.88 -1.04 -25.52
CA PHE A 95 -4.04 -2.15 -25.07
C PHE A 95 -4.91 -3.29 -24.52
N LEU A 96 -5.91 -2.95 -23.70
CA LEU A 96 -6.82 -3.94 -23.11
C LEU A 96 -7.70 -4.60 -24.18
N GLN A 97 -8.16 -3.81 -25.16
CA GLN A 97 -8.92 -4.33 -26.30
C GLN A 97 -8.10 -5.34 -27.10
N GLU A 98 -6.85 -5.00 -27.47
CA GLU A 98 -6.06 -5.89 -28.33
C GLU A 98 -5.51 -7.09 -27.55
N PHE A 99 -5.15 -6.90 -26.29
CA PHE A 99 -4.82 -8.00 -25.41
C PHE A 99 -6.00 -8.99 -25.29
N ASN A 100 -7.23 -8.51 -25.12
CA ASN A 100 -8.41 -9.37 -25.04
C ASN A 100 -8.67 -10.15 -26.33
N LYS A 101 -8.39 -9.56 -27.50
CA LYS A 101 -8.47 -10.27 -28.81
C LYS A 101 -7.39 -11.35 -28.93
N GLN A 102 -6.16 -11.06 -28.49
CA GLN A 102 -5.04 -12.01 -28.55
C GLN A 102 -5.16 -13.13 -27.50
N ASN A 103 -5.76 -12.83 -26.34
CA ASN A 103 -5.83 -13.72 -25.18
C ASN A 103 -7.29 -13.87 -24.67
N PRO A 104 -8.22 -14.45 -25.47
CA PRO A 104 -9.62 -14.52 -25.09
C PRO A 104 -9.87 -15.38 -23.84
N ALA A 105 -9.11 -16.46 -23.66
CA ALA A 105 -9.23 -17.38 -22.51
C ALA A 105 -8.59 -16.86 -21.20
N CYS A 106 -7.84 -15.75 -21.27
CA CYS A 106 -7.16 -15.16 -20.12
C CYS A 106 -8.18 -14.59 -19.11
N THR A 107 -7.97 -14.78 -17.81
CA THR A 107 -8.74 -14.12 -16.76
C THR A 107 -8.12 -12.75 -16.43
N LYS A 108 -8.89 -11.68 -16.56
CA LYS A 108 -8.46 -10.29 -16.37
C LYS A 108 -8.81 -9.80 -14.97
N LEU A 109 -7.79 -9.52 -14.18
CA LEU A 109 -7.85 -9.15 -12.77
C LEU A 109 -7.41 -7.69 -12.61
N PHE A 110 -8.24 -6.89 -11.95
CA PHE A 110 -7.94 -5.52 -11.58
C PHE A 110 -7.96 -5.34 -10.07
N TYR A 111 -6.90 -4.73 -9.54
CA TYR A 111 -6.85 -4.26 -8.16
C TYR A 111 -6.41 -2.79 -8.13
N CYS A 112 -7.01 -1.97 -7.27
CA CYS A 112 -6.52 -0.62 -7.02
C CYS A 112 -6.16 -0.44 -5.55
N TRP A 113 -4.87 -0.23 -5.27
CA TRP A 113 -4.33 0.11 -3.95
C TRP A 113 -4.28 1.63 -3.67
N ASP A 114 -4.93 2.42 -4.52
CA ASP A 114 -5.00 3.89 -4.45
C ASP A 114 -6.45 4.29 -4.70
N SER A 115 -6.87 5.47 -4.22
CA SER A 115 -8.26 5.89 -4.44
C SER A 115 -8.47 6.23 -5.91
N PHE A 116 -9.66 5.96 -6.45
CA PHE A 116 -9.99 6.39 -7.82
C PHE A 116 -10.06 7.91 -7.98
N ASP A 117 -10.19 8.69 -6.89
CA ASP A 117 -10.05 10.14 -6.96
C ASP A 117 -8.61 10.54 -7.40
N ASN A 118 -7.61 9.71 -7.08
CA ASN A 118 -6.24 9.88 -7.55
C ASN A 118 -5.98 9.23 -8.92
N ASN A 119 -6.88 8.36 -9.38
CA ASN A 119 -6.74 7.63 -10.64
C ASN A 119 -8.08 7.45 -11.38
N PRO A 120 -8.71 8.54 -11.84
CA PRO A 120 -10.01 8.47 -12.49
C PRO A 120 -9.95 7.77 -13.86
N HIS A 121 -8.77 7.66 -14.46
CA HIS A 121 -8.58 6.98 -15.74
C HIS A 121 -8.89 5.49 -15.66
N ALA A 122 -8.47 4.82 -14.59
CA ALA A 122 -8.70 3.39 -14.41
C ALA A 122 -10.19 3.03 -14.39
N LEU A 123 -11.07 3.95 -13.97
CA LEU A 123 -12.52 3.72 -13.92
C LEU A 123 -13.10 3.34 -15.29
N LYS A 124 -12.68 4.02 -16.35
CA LYS A 124 -13.17 3.75 -17.71
C LYS A 124 -12.74 2.35 -18.20
N ASN A 125 -11.59 1.89 -17.73
CA ASN A 125 -11.03 0.60 -18.12
C ASN A 125 -11.62 -0.58 -17.33
N LEU A 126 -12.40 -0.35 -16.27
CA LEU A 126 -12.97 -1.43 -15.45
C LEU A 126 -13.82 -2.42 -16.27
N VAL A 127 -14.41 -1.97 -17.38
CA VAL A 127 -15.22 -2.81 -18.27
C VAL A 127 -14.44 -3.97 -18.88
N TYR A 128 -13.11 -3.88 -18.95
CA TYR A 128 -12.24 -4.90 -19.56
C TYR A 128 -11.78 -6.00 -18.60
N PHE A 129 -12.19 -5.94 -17.32
CA PHE A 129 -11.73 -6.87 -16.28
C PHE A 129 -12.86 -7.75 -15.76
N ASP A 130 -12.58 -9.04 -15.59
CA ASP A 130 -13.51 -10.04 -15.07
C ASP A 130 -13.69 -9.88 -13.55
N ARG A 131 -12.60 -9.63 -12.83
CA ARG A 131 -12.61 -9.40 -11.38
C ARG A 131 -11.98 -8.07 -11.05
N LYS A 132 -12.67 -7.27 -10.25
CA LYS A 132 -12.32 -5.89 -9.94
C LYS A 132 -12.37 -5.69 -8.43
N SER A 133 -11.30 -5.17 -7.85
CA SER A 133 -11.24 -4.92 -6.41
C SER A 133 -10.59 -3.56 -6.10
N SER A 134 -11.00 -2.93 -4.99
CA SER A 134 -10.37 -1.73 -4.44
C SER A 134 -10.04 -1.91 -2.96
N PHE A 135 -8.93 -1.30 -2.54
CA PHE A 135 -8.55 -1.18 -1.13
C PHE A 135 -9.37 -0.14 -0.35
N ASP A 136 -10.05 0.77 -1.05
CA ASP A 136 -10.85 1.82 -0.43
C ASP A 136 -12.32 1.38 -0.36
N PRO A 137 -12.92 1.34 0.85
CA PRO A 137 -14.30 0.87 1.03
C PRO A 137 -15.33 1.77 0.33
N LEU A 138 -15.07 3.07 0.21
CA LEU A 138 -15.97 3.99 -0.49
C LEU A 138 -15.94 3.74 -2.00
N ASP A 139 -14.76 3.53 -2.56
CA ASP A 139 -14.61 3.20 -3.98
C ASP A 139 -15.26 1.85 -4.31
N ALA A 140 -15.05 0.84 -3.47
CA ALA A 140 -15.68 -0.46 -3.63
C ALA A 140 -17.21 -0.35 -3.67
N LYS A 141 -17.80 0.38 -2.71
CA LYS A 141 -19.24 0.62 -2.67
C LYS A 141 -19.75 1.47 -3.84
N LYS A 142 -19.06 2.56 -4.17
CA LYS A 142 -19.46 3.53 -5.20
C LYS A 142 -19.48 2.92 -6.60
N TYR A 143 -18.50 2.07 -6.91
CA TYR A 143 -18.35 1.49 -8.24
C TYR A 143 -18.82 0.03 -8.33
N ASN A 144 -19.43 -0.49 -7.26
CA ASN A 144 -19.91 -1.87 -7.15
C ASN A 144 -18.84 -2.90 -7.55
N ILE A 145 -17.65 -2.76 -6.96
CA ILE A 145 -16.53 -3.69 -7.12
C ILE A 145 -16.14 -4.27 -5.76
N TYR A 146 -15.34 -5.33 -5.76
CA TYR A 146 -14.99 -6.00 -4.52
C TYR A 146 -14.15 -5.11 -3.61
N PHE A 147 -14.45 -5.13 -2.31
CA PHE A 147 -13.58 -4.55 -1.31
C PHE A 147 -12.51 -5.56 -0.95
N ARG A 148 -11.24 -5.17 -1.10
CA ARG A 148 -10.10 -5.97 -0.67
C ARG A 148 -9.04 -5.07 -0.05
N PRO A 149 -8.82 -5.12 1.27
CA PRO A 149 -7.79 -4.31 1.92
C PRO A 149 -6.38 -4.60 1.39
N LEU A 150 -5.41 -3.79 1.79
CA LEU A 150 -3.99 -4.10 1.55
C LEU A 150 -3.54 -5.30 2.39
N PHE A 151 -2.24 -5.58 2.35
CA PHE A 151 -1.62 -6.76 2.93
C PHE A 151 -0.26 -6.43 3.54
N PHE A 152 0.27 -7.36 4.33
CA PHE A 152 1.66 -7.34 4.77
C PHE A 152 2.52 -8.33 3.99
N LEU A 153 3.81 -8.01 3.92
CA LEU A 153 4.81 -8.88 3.31
C LEU A 153 5.31 -9.94 4.28
N ASP A 154 5.79 -11.05 3.73
CA ASP A 154 6.31 -12.19 4.50
C ASP A 154 7.42 -11.79 5.49
N GLU A 155 8.22 -10.76 5.20
CA GLU A 155 9.29 -10.33 6.11
C GLU A 155 8.77 -9.74 7.43
N TYR A 156 7.55 -9.18 7.43
CA TYR A 156 6.93 -8.73 8.67
C TYR A 156 6.39 -9.92 9.47
N GLU A 157 5.85 -10.94 8.81
CA GLU A 157 5.36 -12.16 9.48
C GLU A 157 6.50 -12.96 10.14
N ASN A 158 7.65 -13.00 9.46
CA ASN A 158 8.86 -13.71 9.89
C ASN A 158 9.77 -12.86 10.76
N LEU A 159 9.32 -11.69 11.21
CA LEU A 159 10.14 -10.81 12.04
C LEU A 159 10.39 -11.48 13.40
N GLU A 160 11.66 -11.72 13.72
CA GLU A 160 12.04 -12.26 15.02
C GLU A 160 11.75 -11.24 16.13
N MET A 161 11.20 -11.71 17.25
CA MET A 161 11.01 -10.86 18.42
C MET A 161 12.37 -10.55 19.04
N GLY A 162 12.88 -9.35 18.77
CA GLY A 162 14.12 -8.85 19.38
C GLY A 162 13.88 -8.13 20.70
N LYS A 163 14.97 -7.64 21.31
CA LYS A 163 14.89 -6.76 22.47
C LYS A 163 14.27 -5.42 22.06
N GLU A 164 13.05 -5.17 22.50
CA GLU A 164 12.33 -3.93 22.24
C GLU A 164 12.93 -2.78 23.06
N VAL A 165 13.55 -1.83 22.37
CA VAL A 165 14.22 -0.66 22.99
C VAL A 165 13.49 0.65 22.71
N LEU A 166 12.52 0.65 21.79
CA LEU A 166 11.65 1.76 21.44
C LEU A 166 10.22 1.43 21.85
N ASP A 167 9.58 2.30 22.62
CA ASP A 167 8.17 2.17 22.95
C ASP A 167 7.29 2.64 21.78
N LEU A 168 7.74 3.62 20.99
CA LEU A 168 7.01 4.13 19.83
C LEU A 168 7.93 4.32 18.61
N LEU A 169 7.47 3.88 17.44
CA LEU A 169 8.09 4.09 16.15
C LEU A 169 7.16 4.81 15.18
N PHE A 170 7.61 5.91 14.59
CA PHE A 170 7.00 6.52 13.42
C PHE A 170 8.01 6.56 12.26
N ILE A 171 7.60 6.07 11.09
CA ILE A 171 8.37 6.19 9.85
C ILE A 171 7.41 6.72 8.79
N GLY A 172 7.69 7.91 8.25
CA GLY A 172 6.82 8.48 7.23
C GLY A 172 7.46 9.59 6.43
N THR A 173 6.83 9.92 5.31
CA THR A 173 7.14 11.13 4.56
C THR A 173 6.66 12.35 5.33
N ALA A 174 7.49 13.39 5.35
CA ALA A 174 7.20 14.70 5.91
C ALA A 174 6.17 15.43 5.03
N HIS A 175 4.89 15.07 5.19
CA HIS A 175 3.76 15.61 4.44
C HIS A 175 2.54 15.83 5.34
N SER A 176 1.72 16.83 5.00
CA SER A 176 0.45 17.14 5.66
C SER A 176 0.62 17.42 7.17
N ASP A 177 -0.34 16.98 7.99
CA ASP A 177 -0.37 17.13 9.45
C ASP A 177 0.48 16.10 10.20
N ARG A 178 1.10 15.14 9.50
CA ARG A 178 1.81 14.00 10.10
C ARG A 178 2.87 14.42 11.10
N TYR A 179 3.70 15.41 10.73
CA TYR A 179 4.78 15.88 11.61
C TYR A 179 4.28 16.56 12.86
N ILE A 180 3.17 17.30 12.78
CA ILE A 180 2.59 17.99 13.92
C ILE A 180 2.09 16.94 14.92
N ILE A 181 1.32 15.97 14.42
CA ILE A 181 0.75 14.88 15.22
C ILE A 181 1.86 14.02 15.82
N SER A 182 2.79 13.52 15.02
CA SER A 182 3.89 12.66 15.49
C SER A 182 4.82 13.40 16.46
N SER A 183 5.04 14.72 16.28
CA SER A 183 5.83 15.51 17.24
C SER A 183 5.12 15.70 18.57
N LYS A 184 3.80 15.96 18.56
CA LYS A 184 2.99 16.01 19.80
C LYS A 184 3.05 14.68 20.55
N ILE A 185 2.87 13.57 19.84
CA ILE A 185 2.93 12.21 20.41
C ILE A 185 4.33 11.91 20.95
N LYS A 186 5.39 12.24 20.19
CA LYS A 186 6.78 12.06 20.63
C LYS A 186 7.06 12.83 21.93
N ASN A 187 6.62 14.08 22.02
CA ASN A 187 6.79 14.88 23.23
C ASN A 187 6.02 14.29 24.42
N TRP A 188 4.79 13.82 24.18
CA TRP A 188 4.00 13.12 25.22
C TRP A 188 4.71 11.85 25.70
N CYS A 189 5.29 11.06 24.80
CA CYS A 189 6.09 9.88 25.17
C CYS A 189 7.29 10.27 26.06
N GLN A 190 8.02 11.33 25.71
CA GLN A 190 9.15 11.82 26.51
C GLN A 190 8.73 12.23 27.92
N GLN A 191 7.62 12.98 28.05
CA GLN A 191 7.06 13.38 29.35
C GLN A 191 6.65 12.18 30.22
N ASN A 192 6.26 11.07 29.58
CA ASN A 192 5.86 9.82 30.24
C ASN A 192 7.00 8.79 30.36
N LYS A 193 8.26 9.21 30.14
CA LYS A 193 9.47 8.36 30.21
C LYS A 193 9.46 7.18 29.22
N LEU A 194 8.79 7.34 28.08
CA LEU A 194 8.76 6.39 26.96
C LEU A 194 9.74 6.80 25.86
N LYS A 195 10.41 5.82 25.25
CA LYS A 195 11.37 6.04 24.17
C LYS A 195 10.68 6.04 22.82
N ALA A 196 10.61 7.21 22.18
CA ALA A 196 9.99 7.38 20.86
C ALA A 196 11.01 7.75 19.78
N PHE A 197 10.96 7.06 18.64
CA PHE A 197 11.71 7.39 17.43
C PHE A 197 10.75 7.80 16.30
N CYS A 198 11.04 8.93 15.66
CA CYS A 198 10.27 9.40 14.51
C CYS A 198 11.22 9.75 13.37
N PHE A 199 11.05 9.09 12.24
CA PHE A 199 11.81 9.31 11.01
C PHE A 199 10.94 10.04 9.99
N TYR A 200 11.45 11.18 9.50
CA TYR A 200 10.76 12.06 8.57
C TYR A 200 11.51 12.13 7.23
N TYR A 201 11.03 11.38 6.23
CA TYR A 201 11.62 11.41 4.89
C TYR A 201 11.13 12.60 4.07
N MET A 202 12.05 13.27 3.38
CA MET A 202 11.78 14.32 2.40
C MET A 202 12.48 14.01 1.08
N GLN A 203 11.76 14.12 -0.03
CA GLN A 203 12.26 13.74 -1.37
C GLN A 203 13.43 14.61 -1.86
N GLY A 204 13.63 15.80 -1.28
CA GLY A 204 14.77 16.65 -1.59
C GLY A 204 14.69 18.01 -0.90
N LYS A 205 15.84 18.68 -0.77
CA LYS A 205 15.93 20.01 -0.14
C LYS A 205 15.08 21.05 -0.88
N PHE A 206 15.14 21.06 -2.21
CA PHE A 206 14.32 21.96 -3.04
C PHE A 206 12.82 21.72 -2.88
N VAL A 207 12.40 20.46 -2.80
CA VAL A 207 10.99 20.09 -2.56
C VAL A 207 10.51 20.65 -1.21
N TYR A 208 11.35 20.60 -0.17
CA TYR A 208 11.04 21.21 1.11
C TYR A 208 10.87 22.74 1.00
N PHE A 209 11.80 23.45 0.37
CA PHE A 209 11.70 24.91 0.25
C PHE A 209 10.48 25.33 -0.58
N TYR A 210 10.19 24.63 -1.67
CA TYR A 210 8.97 24.82 -2.46
C TYR A 210 7.72 24.62 -1.60
N LYS A 211 7.60 23.48 -0.90
CA LYS A 211 6.45 23.20 -0.03
C LYS A 211 6.34 24.19 1.13
N ARG A 212 7.45 24.62 1.73
CA ARG A 212 7.47 25.63 2.81
C ARG A 212 6.92 26.99 2.35
N PHE A 213 7.08 27.32 1.07
CA PHE A 213 6.54 28.55 0.50
C PHE A 213 5.01 28.46 0.33
N PHE A 214 4.50 27.33 -0.19
CA PHE A 214 3.07 27.17 -0.54
C PHE A 214 2.20 26.57 0.57
N ASP A 215 2.78 25.81 1.49
CA ASP A 215 2.09 25.11 2.58
C ASP A 215 2.61 25.63 3.93
N LYS A 216 1.77 26.37 4.66
CA LYS A 216 2.13 26.94 5.96
C LYS A 216 2.44 25.87 7.01
N THR A 217 1.92 24.65 6.89
CA THR A 217 2.24 23.55 7.82
C THR A 217 3.71 23.17 7.76
N PHE A 218 4.35 23.30 6.59
CA PHE A 218 5.79 23.08 6.41
C PHE A 218 6.66 24.10 7.16
N LYS A 219 6.11 25.25 7.55
CA LYS A 219 6.83 26.21 8.40
C LYS A 219 7.10 25.66 9.80
N GLN A 220 6.25 24.75 10.26
CA GLN A 220 6.33 24.12 11.59
C GLN A 220 7.32 22.96 11.62
N PHE A 221 7.78 22.47 10.46
CA PHE A 221 8.80 21.43 10.39
C PHE A 221 10.16 21.96 10.82
N ASP A 222 10.81 21.22 11.71
CA ASP A 222 12.22 21.41 12.00
C ASP A 222 13.04 20.78 10.87
N TYR A 223 13.64 21.63 10.05
CA TYR A 223 14.46 21.22 8.92
C TYR A 223 15.59 20.26 9.32
N LYS A 224 16.15 20.40 10.53
CA LYS A 224 17.23 19.53 11.02
C LYS A 224 16.76 18.10 11.31
N LYS A 225 15.46 17.87 11.47
CA LYS A 225 14.87 16.55 11.70
C LYS A 225 14.50 15.82 10.41
N LEU A 226 14.65 16.46 9.25
CA LEU A 226 14.35 15.85 7.95
C LEU A 226 15.52 14.99 7.47
N SER A 227 15.20 13.78 7.04
CA SER A 227 16.12 12.96 6.25
C SER A 227 15.81 13.09 4.76
N PHE A 228 16.84 13.35 3.97
CA PHE A 228 16.74 13.36 2.50
C PHE A 228 17.15 12.02 1.87
N LYS A 229 17.60 11.07 2.69
CA LYS A 229 17.87 9.69 2.29
C LYS A 229 16.78 8.80 2.86
N SER A 230 16.13 8.01 2.01
CA SER A 230 15.13 7.04 2.46
C SER A 230 15.79 5.91 3.25
N LEU A 231 15.08 5.34 4.21
CA LEU A 231 15.50 4.09 4.86
C LEU A 231 15.38 2.94 3.86
N SER A 232 16.31 2.00 3.91
CA SER A 232 16.18 0.72 3.20
C SER A 232 15.16 -0.19 3.90
N LYS A 233 14.68 -1.21 3.19
CA LYS A 233 13.77 -2.23 3.75
C LYS A 233 14.38 -2.89 5.00
N VAL A 234 15.66 -3.25 4.96
CA VAL A 234 16.40 -3.84 6.09
C VAL A 234 16.42 -2.90 7.30
N GLN A 235 16.67 -1.60 7.09
CA GLN A 235 16.65 -0.63 8.18
C GLN A 235 15.25 -0.47 8.77
N ILE A 236 14.20 -0.49 7.94
CA ILE A 236 12.81 -0.42 8.41
C ILE A 236 12.51 -1.64 9.29
N LEU A 237 12.81 -2.86 8.82
CA LEU A 237 12.58 -4.09 9.59
C LEU A 237 13.34 -4.09 10.94
N ASP A 238 14.59 -3.61 10.96
CA ASP A 238 15.38 -3.45 12.20
C ASP A 238 14.70 -2.49 13.19
N TYR A 239 14.15 -1.37 12.72
CA TYR A 239 13.38 -0.46 13.59
C TYR A 239 12.10 -1.12 14.10
N TYR A 240 11.38 -1.86 13.26
CA TYR A 240 10.18 -2.60 13.67
C TYR A 240 10.50 -3.60 14.77
N GLN A 241 11.56 -4.39 14.60
CA GLN A 241 12.01 -5.40 15.57
C GLN A 241 12.30 -4.77 16.94
N LYS A 242 12.89 -3.56 16.93
CA LYS A 242 13.24 -2.80 18.14
C LYS A 242 12.08 -2.02 18.76
N SER A 243 10.89 -2.02 18.16
CA SER A 243 9.75 -1.19 18.57
C SER A 243 8.57 -1.98 19.12
N LYS A 244 7.84 -1.40 20.08
CA LYS A 244 6.60 -2.00 20.64
C LYS A 244 5.34 -1.56 19.89
N VAL A 245 5.24 -0.24 19.68
CA VAL A 245 4.05 0.40 19.10
C VAL A 245 4.44 1.15 17.84
N ILE A 246 3.67 0.94 16.77
CA ILE A 246 3.81 1.65 15.51
C ILE A 246 2.81 2.81 15.48
N LEU A 247 3.26 4.00 15.11
CA LEU A 247 2.40 5.15 14.86
C LEU A 247 2.06 5.24 13.37
N ASP A 248 0.76 5.19 13.06
CA ASP A 248 0.23 5.41 11.72
C ASP A 248 -0.60 6.69 11.66
N ILE A 249 -0.35 7.50 10.63
CA ILE A 249 -1.08 8.73 10.38
C ILE A 249 -1.47 8.77 8.91
N ASN A 250 -2.73 8.38 8.60
CA ASN A 250 -3.24 8.42 7.23
C ASN A 250 -3.35 9.87 6.70
N HIS A 251 -3.64 10.06 5.43
CA HIS A 251 -4.05 11.39 4.95
C HIS A 251 -5.49 11.68 5.44
N PRO A 252 -5.87 12.93 5.79
CA PRO A 252 -7.23 13.23 6.27
C PRO A 252 -8.36 12.80 5.31
N TYR A 253 -8.09 12.82 4.01
CA TYR A 253 -9.05 12.40 2.97
C TYR A 253 -8.97 10.92 2.59
N GLN A 254 -8.03 10.16 3.16
CA GLN A 254 -7.88 8.73 2.88
C GLN A 254 -8.71 7.91 3.87
N ARG A 255 -9.61 7.06 3.36
CA ARG A 255 -10.42 6.14 4.18
C ARG A 255 -9.78 4.76 4.32
N GLY A 256 -9.34 4.17 3.21
CA GLY A 256 -8.64 2.88 3.23
C GLY A 256 -7.46 2.87 4.22
N LEU A 257 -7.28 1.76 4.94
CA LEU A 257 -6.15 1.58 5.85
C LEU A 257 -4.82 1.66 5.08
N THR A 258 -3.79 2.23 5.72
CA THR A 258 -2.47 2.39 5.09
C THR A 258 -1.69 1.08 5.11
N LEU A 259 -0.66 0.95 4.27
CA LEU A 259 0.30 -0.16 4.36
C LEU A 259 0.89 -0.29 5.78
N ARG A 260 1.16 0.84 6.44
CA ARG A 260 1.71 0.88 7.81
C ARG A 260 0.86 0.10 8.81
N THR A 261 -0.47 0.11 8.62
CA THR A 261 -1.38 -0.68 9.45
C THR A 261 -1.14 -2.18 9.28
N PHE A 262 -1.01 -2.64 8.04
CA PHE A 262 -0.77 -4.06 7.76
C PHE A 262 0.66 -4.48 8.11
N GLU A 263 1.66 -3.63 7.88
CA GLU A 263 3.04 -3.87 8.35
C GLU A 263 3.08 -4.10 9.87
N ALA A 264 2.38 -3.27 10.65
CA ALA A 264 2.28 -3.44 12.11
C ALA A 264 1.56 -4.75 12.49
N LEU A 265 0.46 -5.08 11.78
CA LEU A 265 -0.25 -6.35 11.96
C LEU A 265 0.66 -7.55 11.70
N GLY A 266 1.34 -7.59 10.56
CA GLY A 266 2.28 -8.66 10.20
C GLY A 266 3.42 -8.81 11.19
N ALA A 267 3.97 -7.68 11.65
CA ALA A 267 5.03 -7.65 12.67
C ALA A 267 4.53 -7.95 14.10
N LYS A 268 3.23 -8.22 14.28
CA LYS A 268 2.57 -8.47 15.57
C LYS A 268 2.84 -7.34 16.57
N LYS A 269 2.80 -6.11 16.08
CA LYS A 269 3.00 -4.88 16.86
C LYS A 269 1.67 -4.20 17.14
N LYS A 270 1.62 -3.51 18.28
CA LYS A 270 0.50 -2.62 18.59
C LYS A 270 0.57 -1.40 17.66
N ILE A 271 -0.59 -0.79 17.40
CA ILE A 271 -0.69 0.38 16.54
C ILE A 271 -1.45 1.52 17.24
N ILE A 272 -0.88 2.72 17.16
CA ILE A 272 -1.62 3.96 17.39
C ILE A 272 -1.94 4.53 16.01
N THR A 273 -3.22 4.78 15.71
CA THR A 273 -3.61 5.31 14.38
C THR A 273 -4.61 6.44 14.46
N THR A 274 -4.60 7.30 13.45
CA THR A 274 -5.64 8.33 13.23
C THR A 274 -6.76 7.85 12.30
N ASN A 275 -6.65 6.63 11.75
CA ASN A 275 -7.68 6.06 10.88
C ASN A 275 -8.76 5.35 11.69
N GLN A 276 -9.95 5.95 11.78
CA GLN A 276 -11.09 5.36 12.52
C GLN A 276 -11.67 4.12 11.85
N GLU A 277 -11.49 3.95 10.53
CA GLU A 277 -12.04 2.81 9.80
C GLU A 277 -11.47 1.47 10.29
N ILE A 278 -10.31 1.48 10.96
CA ILE A 278 -9.67 0.27 11.51
C ILE A 278 -10.58 -0.52 12.45
N LYS A 279 -11.54 0.14 13.10
CA LYS A 279 -12.51 -0.49 14.02
C LYS A 279 -13.47 -1.45 13.31
N LYS A 280 -13.66 -1.31 12.00
CA LYS A 280 -14.52 -2.17 11.19
C LYS A 280 -13.84 -3.48 10.76
N PHE A 281 -12.53 -3.60 10.99
CA PHE A 281 -11.75 -4.73 10.49
C PHE A 281 -11.80 -5.91 11.46
N PRO A 282 -11.79 -7.15 10.95
CA PRO A 282 -11.93 -8.35 11.78
C PRO A 282 -10.77 -8.57 12.77
N PHE A 283 -9.60 -7.98 12.52
CA PHE A 283 -8.47 -8.04 13.45
C PHE A 283 -8.51 -6.97 14.56
N TYR A 284 -9.51 -6.09 14.56
CA TYR A 284 -9.59 -5.00 15.53
C TYR A 284 -9.68 -5.53 16.96
N ASN A 285 -8.81 -5.01 17.80
CA ASN A 285 -8.76 -5.28 19.23
C ASN A 285 -8.20 -4.05 19.93
N GLU A 286 -8.91 -3.50 20.91
CA GLU A 286 -8.49 -2.31 21.67
C GLU A 286 -7.16 -2.50 22.41
N ASN A 287 -6.80 -3.75 22.75
CA ASN A 287 -5.51 -4.07 23.35
C ASN A 287 -4.35 -3.93 22.35
N ASN A 288 -4.61 -4.00 21.05
CA ASN A 288 -3.60 -3.87 19.99
C ASN A 288 -3.71 -2.56 19.22
N VAL A 289 -4.88 -1.94 19.19
CA VAL A 289 -5.20 -0.79 18.35
C VAL A 289 -5.72 0.35 19.22
N PHE A 290 -4.97 1.45 19.25
CA PHE A 290 -5.38 2.68 19.91
C PHE A 290 -5.66 3.76 18.88
N VAL A 291 -6.91 4.18 18.76
CA VAL A 291 -7.31 5.18 17.77
C VAL A 291 -7.32 6.58 18.38
N ILE A 292 -6.58 7.51 17.80
CA ILE A 292 -6.46 8.90 18.26
C ILE A 292 -7.25 9.87 17.38
N ASP A 293 -7.76 10.92 18.01
CA ASP A 293 -8.29 12.09 17.32
C ASP A 293 -7.13 13.01 16.86
N ARG A 294 -7.18 13.45 15.60
CA ARG A 294 -6.14 14.29 14.99
C ARG A 294 -6.05 15.69 15.61
N THR A 295 -7.17 16.22 16.08
CA THR A 295 -7.31 17.57 16.64
C THR A 295 -7.11 17.57 18.15
N ASN A 296 -7.49 16.48 18.83
CA ASN A 296 -7.44 16.34 20.28
C ASN A 296 -6.76 15.01 20.70
N ILE A 297 -5.44 14.97 20.58
CA ILE A 297 -4.64 13.78 20.91
C ILE A 297 -4.67 13.53 22.42
N ARG A 298 -5.25 12.40 22.81
CA ARG A 298 -5.22 11.88 24.19
C ARG A 298 -4.65 10.47 24.16
N LEU A 299 -3.58 10.24 24.91
CA LEU A 299 -2.89 8.96 24.99
C LEU A 299 -2.97 8.41 26.42
N ASN A 300 -2.96 7.09 26.52
CA ASN A 300 -2.89 6.38 27.79
C ASN A 300 -1.58 5.60 27.87
N LYS A 301 -0.83 5.81 28.96
CA LYS A 301 0.46 5.14 29.18
C LYS A 301 0.30 3.62 29.30
N SER A 302 -0.80 3.14 29.86
CA SER A 302 -1.05 1.70 30.02
C SER A 302 -1.07 0.95 28.68
N PHE A 303 -1.44 1.61 27.57
CA PHE A 303 -1.39 1.00 26.24
C PHE A 303 0.03 0.61 25.83
N PHE A 304 1.08 1.26 26.34
CA PHE A 304 2.47 0.89 26.08
C PHE A 304 2.98 -0.21 27.01
N GLU A 305 2.25 -0.48 28.10
CA GLU A 305 2.65 -1.39 29.16
C GLU A 305 1.99 -2.77 29.02
N THR A 306 0.83 -2.86 28.35
CA THR A 306 0.17 -4.13 28.07
C THR A 306 0.72 -4.83 26.83
N PRO A 307 0.87 -6.17 26.88
CA PRO A 307 1.42 -6.94 25.76
C PRO A 307 0.46 -6.97 24.55
N TYR A 308 1.02 -7.26 23.38
CA TYR A 308 0.23 -7.54 22.17
C TYR A 308 -0.58 -8.83 22.34
N GLN A 309 -1.84 -8.81 21.93
CA GLN A 309 -2.72 -9.97 21.89
C GLN A 309 -2.73 -10.59 20.50
N LYS A 310 -2.48 -11.90 20.38
CA LYS A 310 -2.42 -12.56 19.07
C LYS A 310 -3.77 -12.49 18.36
N VAL A 311 -3.74 -12.10 17.09
CA VAL A 311 -4.89 -12.21 16.18
C VAL A 311 -5.05 -13.68 15.81
N ASP A 312 -6.29 -14.13 15.59
CA ASP A 312 -6.56 -15.50 15.19
C ASP A 312 -5.85 -15.82 13.85
N LYS A 313 -5.43 -17.07 13.72
CA LYS A 313 -4.54 -17.50 12.63
C LYS A 313 -5.20 -17.35 11.24
N GLU A 314 -6.51 -17.51 11.15
CA GLU A 314 -7.25 -17.45 9.89
C GLU A 314 -7.38 -16.01 9.41
N THR A 315 -7.86 -15.10 10.27
CA THR A 315 -7.90 -13.65 10.03
C THR A 315 -6.52 -13.13 9.71
N TYR A 316 -5.50 -13.48 10.49
CA TYR A 316 -4.13 -13.02 10.28
C TYR A 316 -3.61 -13.40 8.89
N LYS A 317 -3.79 -14.67 8.47
CA LYS A 317 -3.39 -15.15 7.15
C LYS A 317 -4.14 -14.45 6.01
N LYS A 318 -5.39 -14.04 6.21
CA LYS A 318 -6.12 -13.27 5.19
C LYS A 318 -5.48 -11.91 4.91
N PHE A 319 -4.66 -11.35 5.80
CA PHE A 319 -3.93 -10.11 5.55
C PHE A 319 -2.49 -10.31 5.05
N SER A 320 -2.01 -11.55 4.90
CA SER A 320 -0.71 -11.80 4.30
C SER A 320 -0.74 -11.59 2.79
N LEU A 321 0.43 -11.45 2.17
CA LEU A 321 0.56 -11.39 0.72
C LEU A 321 0.01 -12.65 0.04
N GLU A 322 0.16 -13.83 0.66
CA GLU A 322 -0.47 -15.07 0.18
C GLU A 322 -2.00 -14.98 0.20
N GLY A 323 -2.59 -14.54 1.31
CA GLY A 323 -4.04 -14.37 1.42
C GLY A 323 -4.57 -13.33 0.44
N PHE A 324 -3.81 -12.25 0.19
CA PHE A 324 -4.12 -11.27 -0.83
C PHE A 324 -4.14 -11.87 -2.23
N LEU A 325 -3.09 -12.58 -2.64
CA LEU A 325 -3.03 -13.19 -3.97
C LEU A 325 -4.09 -14.28 -4.12
N TYR A 326 -4.40 -15.03 -3.06
CA TYR A 326 -5.51 -15.98 -3.07
C TYR A 326 -6.83 -15.29 -3.37
N ASN A 327 -7.10 -14.14 -2.74
CA ASN A 327 -8.35 -13.42 -3.01
C ASN A 327 -8.44 -12.84 -4.42
N ILE A 328 -7.32 -12.33 -4.94
CA ILE A 328 -7.28 -11.75 -6.28
C ILE A 328 -7.42 -12.83 -7.36
N PHE A 329 -6.65 -13.91 -7.28
CA PHE A 329 -6.56 -14.92 -8.36
C PHE A 329 -7.61 -16.03 -8.23
N ILE A 330 -8.01 -16.40 -7.02
CA ILE A 330 -8.79 -17.62 -6.79
C ILE A 330 -10.20 -17.31 -6.30
N ASN A 331 -10.33 -16.77 -5.09
CA ASN A 331 -11.61 -16.57 -4.43
C ASN A 331 -11.65 -15.21 -3.70
N PRO A 332 -12.39 -14.22 -4.19
CA PRO A 332 -12.48 -12.89 -3.58
C PRO A 332 -12.91 -12.87 -2.11
N GLU A 333 -13.61 -13.90 -1.63
CA GLU A 333 -14.15 -13.98 -0.26
C GLU A 333 -14.98 -12.74 0.12
N GLN A 334 -15.83 -12.29 -0.80
CA GLN A 334 -16.51 -10.99 -0.70
C GLN A 334 -17.33 -10.85 0.60
N ASP A 335 -18.02 -11.91 1.04
CA ASP A 335 -18.80 -11.90 2.29
C ASP A 335 -17.95 -11.67 3.53
N TYR A 336 -16.70 -12.10 3.52
CA TYR A 336 -15.78 -11.85 4.63
C TYR A 336 -15.40 -10.37 4.68
N TRP A 337 -15.06 -9.77 3.53
CA TRP A 337 -14.61 -8.38 3.44
C TRP A 337 -15.75 -7.37 3.57
N ASN A 338 -16.95 -7.72 3.12
CA ASN A 338 -18.14 -6.85 3.21
C ASN A 338 -18.53 -6.52 4.65
N LYS A 339 -18.11 -7.32 5.64
CA LYS A 339 -18.30 -7.02 7.07
C LYS A 339 -17.55 -5.75 7.52
N SER A 340 -16.57 -5.31 6.74
CA SER A 340 -15.74 -4.14 7.04
C SER A 340 -16.10 -2.89 6.21
N LEU A 341 -17.18 -2.93 5.42
CA LEU A 341 -17.66 -1.79 4.63
C LEU A 341 -18.47 -0.79 5.47
#